data_AF-A0AAU9TK57-F1
#
_entry.id   AF-A0AAU9TK57-F1
#
_cell.length_a   1.000
_cell.length_b   1.000
_cell.length_c   1.000
_cell.angle_alpha   90.00
_cell.angle_beta   90.00
_cell.angle_gamma   90.00
#
_symmetry.space_group_name_H-M   'P 1'
#
loop_
_entity.id
_entity.type
_entity.pdbx_description
1 polymer ?
#
loop_
_entity_poly.entity_id
_entity_poly.type
_entity_poly.pdbx_seq_one_letter_code
_entity_poly.pdbx_strand_id
1 'polypeptide(L)'
;MEGGYPAKLKKVLIVTAPLWFKAPFRILRLFVREKLRERVHTVSAPQLGVHVPRASLPRQLGGQLEPDHAAWLEHCRNCYTNNLNTKLDVIDDYVISNHIPPVKTQNGKFYKF
;
A
#
# COMPACT_ATOMS: atom_id res chain seq x y z
N MET A 1 16.32 -15.14 -6.87
CA MET A 1 16.33 -14.60 -5.49
C MET A 1 14.89 -14.39 -5.04
N GLU A 2 14.37 -15.27 -4.17
CA GLU A 2 13.13 -14.99 -3.44
C GLU A 2 13.52 -14.18 -2.19
N GLY A 3 12.96 -12.97 -1.99
CA GLY A 3 13.25 -12.16 -0.79
C GLY A 3 13.35 -10.64 -0.97
N GLY A 4 13.24 -10.11 -2.20
CA GLY A 4 13.39 -8.67 -2.45
C GLY A 4 12.20 -7.79 -2.04
N TYR A 5 11.04 -8.36 -1.76
CA TYR A 5 9.84 -7.60 -1.38
C TYR A 5 9.35 -8.07 0.01
N PRO A 6 9.27 -7.18 1.02
CA PRO A 6 8.98 -7.57 2.41
C PRO A 6 7.52 -7.97 2.66
N ALA A 7 6.70 -8.15 1.62
CA ALA A 7 5.30 -8.52 1.78
C ALA A 7 5.04 -10.03 1.65
N LYS A 8 4.05 -10.51 2.42
CA LYS A 8 3.56 -11.88 2.34
C LYS A 8 2.51 -12.00 1.24
N LEU A 9 2.83 -12.72 0.17
CA LEU A 9 1.86 -13.02 -0.89
C LEU A 9 0.77 -13.96 -0.35
N LYS A 10 -0.43 -13.46 -0.06
CA LYS A 10 -1.51 -14.27 0.54
C LYS A 10 -2.34 -15.06 -0.48
N LYS A 11 -2.59 -14.47 -1.65
CA LYS A 11 -3.46 -15.05 -2.68
C LYS A 11 -3.05 -14.53 -4.06
N VAL A 12 -3.07 -15.42 -5.05
CA VAL A 12 -2.82 -15.12 -6.46
C VAL A 12 -4.01 -15.62 -7.25
N LEU A 13 -4.60 -14.75 -8.07
CA LEU A 13 -5.72 -15.08 -8.95
C LEU A 13 -5.26 -14.96 -10.39
N ILE A 14 -5.35 -16.06 -11.13
CA ILE A 14 -5.09 -16.10 -12.56
C ILE A 14 -6.46 -16.04 -13.24
N VAL A 15 -6.79 -14.87 -13.78
CA VAL A 15 -8.08 -14.60 -14.38
C VAL A 15 -8.07 -15.03 -15.85
N THR A 16 -9.12 -15.69 -16.31
CA THR A 16 -9.32 -16.08 -17.71
C THR A 16 -8.12 -16.81 -18.32
N ALA A 17 -7.51 -17.72 -17.54
CA ALA A 17 -6.35 -18.47 -18.01
C ALA A 17 -6.71 -19.25 -19.29
N PRO A 18 -5.87 -19.20 -20.33
CA PRO A 18 -6.13 -19.94 -21.56
C PRO A 18 -6.10 -21.45 -21.30
N LEU A 19 -6.78 -22.24 -22.16
CA LEU A 19 -6.90 -23.69 -22.01
C LEU A 19 -5.53 -24.39 -21.88
N TRP A 20 -4.55 -23.93 -22.66
CA TRP A 20 -3.18 -24.42 -22.63
C TRP A 20 -2.40 -24.05 -21.36
N PHE A 21 -2.93 -23.19 -20.47
CA PHE A 21 -2.29 -22.86 -19.20
C PHE A 21 -2.44 -23.99 -18.16
N LYS A 22 -3.48 -24.82 -18.26
CA LYS A 22 -3.75 -25.88 -17.28
C LYS A 22 -2.67 -26.97 -17.22
N ALA A 23 -2.17 -27.40 -18.37
CA ALA A 23 -1.13 -28.44 -18.48
C ALA A 23 0.25 -28.00 -17.96
N PRO A 24 0.84 -26.87 -18.41
CA PRO A 24 2.08 -26.37 -17.86
C PRO A 24 1.92 -25.94 -16.40
N PHE A 25 0.76 -25.42 -15.97
CA PHE A 25 0.55 -25.13 -14.55
C PHE A 25 0.56 -26.40 -13.68
N ARG A 26 0.01 -27.53 -14.17
CA ARG A 26 0.13 -28.82 -13.49
C ARG A 26 1.58 -29.30 -13.35
N ILE A 27 2.42 -29.06 -14.36
CA ILE A 27 3.84 -29.42 -14.33
C ILE A 27 4.63 -28.47 -13.42
N LEU A 28 4.38 -27.16 -13.53
CA LEU A 28 4.98 -26.11 -12.69
C LEU A 28 4.72 -26.36 -11.22
N ARG A 29 3.55 -26.90 -10.86
CA ARG A 29 3.25 -27.29 -9.49
C ARG A 29 4.35 -28.18 -8.90
N LEU A 30 4.95 -29.10 -9.67
CA LEU A 30 6.00 -30.00 -9.18
C LEU A 30 7.29 -29.28 -8.78
N PHE A 31 7.57 -28.11 -9.36
CA PHE A 31 8.77 -27.31 -9.08
C PHE A 31 8.51 -26.14 -8.11
N VAL A 32 7.24 -25.83 -7.85
CA VAL A 32 6.81 -24.74 -6.98
C VAL A 32 6.55 -25.26 -5.56
N ARG A 33 7.08 -24.56 -4.54
CA ARG A 33 6.85 -24.85 -3.13
C ARG A 33 5.35 -24.96 -2.82
N GLU A 34 4.96 -25.97 -2.05
CA GLU A 34 3.57 -26.31 -1.73
C GLU A 34 2.76 -25.11 -1.22
N LYS A 35 3.39 -24.28 -0.37
CA LYS A 35 2.81 -23.04 0.17
C LYS A 35 2.47 -21.97 -0.87
N LEU A 36 3.21 -21.88 -1.98
CA LEU A 36 2.86 -20.98 -3.09
C LEU A 36 1.74 -21.59 -3.93
N ARG A 37 1.80 -22.90 -4.20
CA ARG A 37 0.78 -23.64 -4.94
C ARG A 37 -0.62 -23.46 -4.34
N GLU A 38 -0.75 -23.57 -3.02
CA GLU A 38 -2.04 -23.42 -2.31
C GLU A 38 -2.66 -22.03 -2.47
N ARG A 39 -1.84 -21.02 -2.78
CA ARG A 39 -2.27 -19.62 -2.88
C ARG A 39 -2.68 -19.22 -4.29
N VAL A 40 -2.36 -20.03 -5.31
CA VAL A 40 -2.66 -19.72 -6.71
C VAL A 40 -3.97 -20.39 -7.14
N HIS A 41 -4.93 -19.56 -7.55
CA HIS A 41 -6.23 -20.01 -8.06
C HIS A 41 -6.46 -19.50 -9.47
N THR A 42 -6.99 -20.35 -10.33
CA THR A 42 -7.50 -19.94 -11.64
C THR A 42 -8.99 -19.65 -11.53
N VAL A 43 -9.42 -18.47 -11.99
CA VAL A 43 -10.81 -18.03 -11.92
C VAL A 43 -11.26 -17.47 -13.27
N SER A 44 -12.54 -17.61 -13.59
CA SER A 44 -13.13 -16.86 -14.71
C SER A 44 -13.43 -15.41 -14.30
N ALA A 45 -13.58 -14.51 -15.28
CA ALA A 45 -13.90 -13.10 -15.00
C ALA A 45 -15.18 -12.94 -14.14
N PRO A 46 -16.29 -13.67 -14.39
CA PRO A 46 -17.49 -13.58 -13.54
C PRO A 46 -17.27 -14.02 -12.10
N GLN A 47 -16.37 -14.99 -11.87
CA GLN A 47 -16.05 -15.49 -10.53
C GLN A 47 -15.18 -14.51 -9.73
N LEU A 48 -14.49 -13.59 -10.39
CA LEU A 48 -13.55 -12.66 -9.74
C LEU A 48 -14.21 -11.81 -8.64
N GLY A 49 -15.47 -11.42 -8.84
CA GLY A 49 -16.25 -10.65 -7.87
C GLY A 49 -16.49 -11.35 -6.52
N VAL A 50 -16.34 -12.69 -6.45
CA VAL A 50 -16.41 -13.46 -5.20
C VAL A 50 -15.10 -13.37 -4.41
N HIS A 51 -14.00 -13.05 -5.08
CA HIS A 51 -12.67 -12.97 -4.46
C HIS A 51 -12.22 -11.53 -4.18
N VAL A 52 -12.72 -10.56 -4.96
CA VAL A 52 -12.37 -9.13 -4.87
C VAL A 52 -13.65 -8.31 -5.06
N PRO A 53 -13.92 -7.30 -4.21
CA PRO A 53 -15.09 -6.44 -4.37
C PRO A 53 -15.17 -5.80 -5.76
N ARG A 54 -16.35 -5.80 -6.38
CA ARG A 54 -16.55 -5.25 -7.74
C ARG A 54 -16.21 -3.77 -7.85
N ALA A 55 -16.42 -2.99 -6.78
CA ALA A 55 -16.06 -1.58 -6.72
C ALA A 55 -14.54 -1.34 -6.80
N SER A 56 -13.72 -2.34 -6.48
CA SER A 56 -12.25 -2.27 -6.57
C SER A 56 -11.70 -2.86 -7.86
N LEU A 57 -12.56 -3.41 -8.72
CA LEU A 57 -12.16 -4.04 -9.97
C LEU A 57 -12.42 -3.11 -11.15
N PRO A 58 -11.50 -3.05 -12.14
CA PRO A 58 -11.74 -2.37 -13.41
C PRO A 58 -12.94 -2.95 -14.17
N ARG A 59 -13.61 -2.13 -15.00
CA ARG A 59 -14.73 -2.61 -15.84
C ARG A 59 -14.36 -3.76 -16.77
N GLN A 60 -13.13 -3.79 -17.29
CA GLN A 60 -12.62 -4.87 -18.16
C GLN A 60 -12.56 -6.23 -17.45
N LEU A 61 -12.53 -6.23 -16.11
CA LEU A 61 -12.56 -7.43 -15.28
C LEU A 61 -13.95 -7.69 -14.66
N GLY A 62 -15.00 -7.02 -15.15
CA GLY A 62 -16.37 -7.15 -14.64
C GLY A 62 -16.66 -6.34 -13.37
N GLY A 63 -15.85 -5.33 -13.07
CA GLY A 63 -16.03 -4.42 -11.95
C GLY A 63 -16.69 -3.09 -12.31
N GLN A 64 -16.58 -2.13 -11.39
CA GLN A 64 -17.20 -0.79 -11.50
C GLN A 64 -16.17 0.34 -11.48
N LEU A 65 -14.90 0.04 -11.19
CA LEU A 65 -13.83 1.03 -11.12
C LEU A 65 -13.41 1.47 -12.53
N GLU A 66 -13.34 2.78 -12.74
CA GLU A 66 -12.63 3.39 -13.87
C GLU A 66 -11.28 3.90 -13.34
N PRO A 67 -10.15 3.26 -13.67
CA PRO A 67 -8.86 3.65 -13.11
C PRO A 67 -8.38 4.99 -13.69
N ASP A 68 -8.12 5.96 -12.82
CA ASP A 68 -7.36 7.16 -13.16
C ASP A 68 -5.92 7.01 -12.67
N HIS A 69 -5.02 6.72 -13.61
CA HIS A 69 -3.61 6.50 -13.29
C HIS A 69 -2.91 7.79 -12.84
N ALA A 70 -3.26 8.93 -13.43
CA ALA A 70 -2.63 10.21 -13.13
C ALA A 70 -2.99 10.65 -11.71
N ALA A 71 -4.28 10.58 -11.36
CA ALA A 71 -4.75 10.89 -10.01
C ALA A 71 -4.14 9.94 -8.97
N TRP A 72 -4.00 8.64 -9.29
CA TRP A 72 -3.37 7.68 -8.38
C TRP A 72 -1.88 7.97 -8.14
N LEU A 73 -1.11 8.31 -9.19
CA LEU A 73 0.30 8.69 -9.04
C LEU A 73 0.45 9.98 -8.23
N GLU A 74 -0.41 10.97 -8.47
CA GLU A 74 -0.42 12.20 -7.68
C GLU A 74 -0.75 11.91 -6.21
N HIS A 75 -1.73 11.05 -5.94
CA HIS A 75 -2.03 10.61 -4.58
C HIS A 75 -0.84 9.92 -3.91
N CYS A 76 -0.15 9.01 -4.62
CA CYS A 76 1.05 8.34 -4.12
C CYS A 76 2.17 9.35 -3.80
N ARG A 77 2.41 10.32 -4.69
CA ARG A 77 3.37 11.41 -4.47
C ARG A 77 3.00 12.20 -3.22
N ASN A 78 1.75 12.60 -3.09
CA ASN A 78 1.27 13.41 -1.96
C ASN A 78 1.37 12.63 -0.64
N CYS A 79 1.02 11.34 -0.62
CA CYS A 79 1.18 10.49 0.56
C CYS A 79 2.65 10.36 0.99
N TYR A 80 3.57 10.23 0.02
CA TYR A 80 4.99 10.21 0.30
C TYR A 80 5.49 11.54 0.85
N THR A 81 5.18 12.67 0.19
CA THR A 81 5.63 14.00 0.62
C THR A 81 5.01 14.41 1.95
N ASN A 82 3.73 14.14 2.18
CA ASN A 82 3.07 14.43 3.45
C ASN A 82 3.68 13.60 4.58
N ASN A 83 3.98 12.32 4.35
CA ASN A 83 4.65 11.49 5.35
C ASN A 83 6.05 12.03 5.72
N LEU A 84 6.79 12.55 4.74
CA LEU A 84 8.07 13.20 4.98
C LEU A 84 7.91 14.50 5.77
N ASN A 85 6.95 15.36 5.38
CA ASN A 85 6.69 16.62 6.06
C ASN A 85 6.29 16.39 7.53
N THR A 86 5.34 15.48 7.79
CA THR A 86 4.98 15.11 9.17
C THR A 86 6.18 14.61 9.98
N LYS A 87 7.10 13.85 9.34
CA LYS A 87 8.29 13.37 10.02
C LYS A 87 9.28 14.50 10.34
N LEU A 88 9.40 15.49 9.46
CA LEU A 88 10.21 16.70 9.68
C LEU A 88 9.59 17.57 10.77
N ASP A 89 8.28 17.81 10.73
CA ASP A 89 7.55 18.59 11.76
C ASP A 89 7.72 17.98 13.16
N VAL A 90 7.66 16.65 13.28
CA VAL A 90 7.89 15.94 14.55
C VAL A 90 9.34 16.08 15.03
N ILE A 91 10.31 16.11 14.13
CA ILE A 91 11.72 16.32 14.47
C ILE A 91 11.94 17.77 14.92
N ASP A 92 11.36 18.74 14.21
CA ASP A 92 11.47 20.16 14.54
C ASP A 92 10.84 20.47 15.90
N ASP A 93 9.65 19.93 16.20
CA ASP A 93 8.99 20.08 17.51
C ASP A 93 9.84 19.46 18.64
N TYR A 94 10.43 18.29 18.40
CA TYR A 94 11.34 17.66 19.36
C TYR A 94 12.61 18.50 19.60
N VAL A 95 13.22 19.05 18.55
CA VAL A 95 14.42 19.90 18.66
C VAL A 95 14.09 21.18 19.42
N ILE A 96 12.97 21.84 19.10
CA ILE A 96 12.50 23.05 19.79
C ILE A 96 12.29 22.75 21.28
N SER A 97 11.58 21.68 21.61
CA SER A 97 11.29 21.31 23.00
C SER A 97 12.54 20.98 23.82
N ASN A 98 13.61 20.47 23.21
CA ASN A 98 14.80 20.02 23.93
C ASN A 98 15.95 21.04 23.93
N HIS A 99 15.99 21.97 22.96
CA HIS A 99 17.09 22.94 22.84
C HIS A 99 16.69 24.40 23.11
N ILE A 100 15.40 24.73 23.12
CA ILE A 100 14.95 26.06 23.54
C ILE A 100 14.42 25.94 24.97
N PRO A 101 15.13 26.47 25.99
CA PRO A 101 14.61 26.45 27.36
C PRO A 101 13.30 27.24 27.41
N PRO A 102 12.30 26.80 28.21
CA PRO A 102 11.03 27.48 28.30
C PRO A 102 11.25 28.93 28.74
N VAL A 103 10.69 29.87 27.97
CA VAL A 103 10.79 31.30 28.30
C VAL A 103 10.14 31.50 29.67
N LYS A 104 10.94 31.85 30.67
CA LYS A 104 10.40 32.24 31.97
C LYS A 104 9.77 33.61 31.80
N THR A 105 8.44 33.67 31.76
CA THR A 105 7.69 34.92 31.84
C THR A 105 8.07 35.61 33.16
N GLN A 106 8.93 36.63 33.11
CA GLN A 106 9.22 37.44 34.27
C GLN A 106 8.00 38.33 34.55
N ASN A 107 7.18 37.89 35.49
CA ASN A 107 6.10 38.69 36.05
C ASN A 107 6.69 39.93 36.73
N GLY A 108 6.46 41.10 36.12
CA GLY A 108 6.19 42.38 36.75
C GLY A 108 7.22 42.96 37.73
N LYS A 109 7.72 44.16 37.40
CA LYS A 109 7.87 45.28 38.36
C LYS A 109 8.09 46.58 37.58
N PHE A 110 6.98 47.25 37.27
CA PHE A 110 6.99 48.67 36.96
C PHE A 110 7.22 49.42 38.27
N TYR A 111 8.38 50.06 38.42
CA TYR A 111 8.56 51.10 39.43
C TYR A 111 8.38 52.45 38.75
N LYS A 112 7.41 53.20 39.25
CA LYS A 112 7.11 54.58 38.91
C LYS A 112 7.56 55.42 40.10
N PHE A 113 8.55 56.29 39.91
CA PHE A 113 8.68 57.63 40.50
C PHE A 113 9.54 58.46 39.56
#